data_AF-A0A8R7QIW9-F1
#
_entry.id   AF-A0A8R7QIW9-F1
#
_cell.length_a   1.000
_cell.length_b   1.000
_cell.length_c   1.000
_cell.angle_alpha   90.00
_cell.angle_beta   90.00
_cell.angle_gamma   90.00
#
_symmetry.space_group_name_H-M   'P 1'
#
loop_
_entity.id
_entity.type
_entity.pdbx_description
1 polymer ?
#
loop_
_entity_poly.entity_id
_entity_poly.type
_entity_poly.pdbx_seq_one_letter_code
_entity_poly.pdbx_strand_id
1 'polypeptide(L)'
;MAAFVLFLLILVLAAGNSEHGHVGAVAARSPVVVRLIGRGADDKTSVAVHRHDLSFASFTDGSGHWHAFPGLEHLLRTSTTLPFGSSYSDLIGGLVNLPGMPLGREAIRVLAAYRSGAAWSRSSGR
;
A
#
# COMPACT_ATOMS: atom_id res chain seq x y z
N MET A 1 -26.43 26.19 -3.71
CA MET A 1 -25.08 26.66 -3.34
C MET A 1 -24.89 26.73 -1.83
N ALA A 2 -25.79 27.36 -1.06
CA ALA A 2 -25.66 27.52 0.40
C ALA A 2 -25.61 26.19 1.21
N ALA A 3 -26.35 25.16 0.79
CA ALA A 3 -26.35 23.86 1.48
C ALA A 3 -25.01 23.11 1.41
N PHE A 4 -24.24 23.31 0.33
CA PHE A 4 -22.93 22.69 0.15
C PHE A 4 -21.86 23.35 1.03
N VAL A 5 -21.93 24.67 1.18
CA VAL A 5 -21.05 25.42 2.08
C VAL A 5 -21.36 25.06 3.53
N LEU A 6 -22.64 24.92 3.89
CA LEU A 6 -23.05 24.46 5.22
C LEU A 6 -22.55 23.05 5.54
N PHE A 7 -22.61 22.12 4.56
CA PHE A 7 -22.09 20.76 4.72
C PHE A 7 -20.56 20.75 4.92
N LEU A 8 -19.82 21.57 4.16
CA LEU A 8 -18.37 21.72 4.35
C LEU A 8 -18.03 22.35 5.71
N LEU A 9 -18.83 23.30 6.17
CA LEU A 9 -18.63 23.93 7.48
C LEU A 9 -18.85 22.93 8.63
N ILE A 10 -19.88 22.10 8.55
CA ILE A 10 -20.15 21.03 9.53
C ILE A 10 -19.01 20.00 9.53
N LEU A 11 -18.48 19.65 8.35
CA LEU A 11 -17.36 18.73 8.23
C LEU A 11 -16.07 19.29 8.85
N VAL A 12 -15.81 20.59 8.68
CA VAL A 12 -14.67 21.28 9.29
C VAL A 12 -14.83 21.44 10.80
N LEU A 13 -16.03 21.78 11.29
CA LEU A 13 -16.30 21.85 12.73
C LEU A 13 -16.22 20.47 13.42
N ALA A 14 -16.65 19.40 12.75
CA ALA A 14 -16.54 18.03 13.28
C ALA A 14 -15.09 17.54 13.35
N ALA A 15 -14.20 18.04 12.49
CA ALA A 15 -12.77 17.74 12.52
C ALA A 15 -11.98 18.64 13.49
N GLY A 16 -12.49 19.83 13.81
CA GLY A 16 -11.79 20.84 14.61
C GLY A 16 -12.07 20.82 16.13
N ASN A 17 -13.06 20.07 16.62
CA ASN A 17 -13.47 20.12 18.03
C ASN A 17 -12.95 18.95 18.89
N SER A 18 -11.91 18.25 18.46
CA SER A 18 -11.27 17.19 19.24
C SER A 18 -9.77 17.42 19.32
N GLU A 19 -9.38 18.52 19.94
CA GLU A 19 -8.01 18.71 20.39
C GLU A 19 -7.86 18.49 21.91
N HIS A 20 -6.69 17.95 22.27
CA HIS A 20 -6.05 17.94 23.59
C HIS A 20 -6.32 16.77 24.55
N GLY A 21 -5.62 15.67 24.28
CA GLY A 21 -5.13 14.73 25.28
C GLY A 21 -3.64 14.46 25.03
N HIS A 22 -2.80 14.99 25.91
CA HIS A 22 -1.36 14.76 25.96
C HIS A 22 -1.05 13.27 26.19
N VAL A 23 0.11 12.80 25.70
CA VAL A 23 0.75 11.50 26.01
C VAL A 23 0.27 10.27 25.21
N GLY A 24 1.17 9.78 24.34
CA GLY A 24 1.41 8.36 24.12
C GLY A 24 0.23 7.48 23.66
N ALA A 25 -0.15 7.57 22.39
CA ALA A 25 -0.70 6.44 21.66
C ALA A 25 -0.47 6.69 20.16
N VAL A 26 0.30 5.82 19.51
CA VAL A 26 0.28 5.69 18.05
C VAL A 26 -1.14 5.31 17.69
N ALA A 27 -1.97 6.30 17.35
CA ALA A 27 -3.28 6.06 16.78
C ALA A 27 -3.04 5.11 15.60
N ALA A 28 -3.51 3.87 15.72
CA ALA A 28 -3.44 2.90 14.66
C ALA A 28 -4.16 3.50 13.45
N ARG A 29 -3.39 4.12 12.55
CA ARG A 29 -3.90 4.77 11.34
C ARG A 29 -4.28 3.64 10.40
N SER A 30 -5.51 3.15 10.54
CA SER A 30 -6.01 2.03 9.75
C SER A 30 -5.78 2.28 8.25
N PRO A 31 -5.10 1.36 7.54
CA PRO A 31 -4.84 1.52 6.11
C PRO A 31 -6.16 1.45 5.32
N VAL A 32 -6.18 2.06 4.13
CA VAL A 32 -7.24 1.84 3.16
C VAL A 32 -6.87 0.63 2.32
N VAL A 33 -7.76 -0.35 2.28
CA VAL A 33 -7.58 -1.56 1.48
C VAL A 33 -8.35 -1.42 0.17
N VAL A 34 -7.63 -1.51 -0.94
CA VAL A 34 -8.17 -1.47 -2.30
C VAL A 34 -8.08 -2.86 -2.90
N ARG A 35 -9.19 -3.37 -3.42
CA ARG A 35 -9.23 -4.65 -4.14
C ARG A 35 -8.92 -4.40 -5.61
N LEU A 36 -7.91 -5.10 -6.14
CA LEU A 36 -7.55 -5.10 -7.54
C LEU A 36 -8.07 -6.38 -8.19
N ILE A 37 -8.75 -6.23 -9.32
CA ILE A 37 -9.36 -7.33 -10.08
C ILE A 37 -8.84 -7.26 -11.52
N GLY A 38 -8.08 -8.28 -11.90
CA GLY A 38 -7.59 -8.51 -13.25
C GLY A 38 -8.60 -9.24 -14.12
N ARG A 39 -8.16 -9.70 -15.31
CA ARG A 39 -9.04 -10.36 -16.29
C ARG A 39 -9.16 -11.86 -16.07
N GLY A 40 -8.14 -12.51 -15.50
CA GLY A 40 -8.21 -13.93 -15.14
C GLY A 40 -9.12 -14.15 -13.93
N ALA A 41 -9.73 -15.34 -13.85
CA ALA A 41 -10.63 -15.71 -12.76
C ALA A 41 -9.98 -15.59 -11.36
N ASP A 42 -8.67 -15.84 -11.32
CA ASP A 42 -7.83 -15.83 -10.11
C ASP A 42 -6.90 -14.61 -10.03
N ASP A 43 -6.99 -13.67 -10.98
CA ASP A 43 -6.19 -12.43 -10.97
C ASP A 43 -6.80 -11.44 -9.97
N LYS A 44 -6.76 -11.76 -8.68
CA LYS A 44 -7.31 -10.92 -7.62
C LYS A 44 -6.28 -10.73 -6.53
N THR A 45 -6.06 -9.47 -6.14
CA THR A 45 -5.20 -9.10 -5.02
C THR A 45 -5.81 -7.92 -4.29
N SER A 46 -5.43 -7.72 -3.04
CA SER A 46 -5.77 -6.53 -2.27
C SER A 46 -4.50 -5.79 -1.93
N VAL A 47 -4.54 -4.46 -1.97
CA VAL A 47 -3.42 -3.60 -1.63
C VAL A 47 -3.83 -2.73 -0.46
N ALA A 48 -2.97 -2.61 0.54
CA ALA A 48 -3.16 -1.66 1.62
C ALA A 48 -2.30 -0.41 1.35
N VAL A 49 -2.95 0.75 1.42
CA VAL A 49 -2.29 2.06 1.30
C VAL A 49 -2.50 2.89 2.55
N HIS A 50 -1.51 3.70 2.89
CA HIS A 50 -1.62 4.66 3.97
C HIS A 50 -2.63 5.75 3.59
N ARG A 51 -3.51 6.10 4.54
CA ARG A 51 -4.58 7.09 4.30
C ARG A 51 -4.09 8.52 4.10
N HIS A 52 -2.90 8.85 4.57
CA HIS A 52 -2.43 10.22 4.69
C HIS A 52 -1.58 10.67 3.50
N ASP A 53 -0.87 9.74 2.85
CA ASP A 53 0.06 10.01 1.75
C ASP A 53 -0.11 9.02 0.57
N LEU A 54 -1.04 8.07 0.67
CA LEU A 54 -1.31 7.02 -0.31
C LEU A 54 -0.11 6.10 -0.60
N SER A 55 0.89 6.07 0.29
CA SER A 55 2.02 5.17 0.14
C SER A 55 1.60 3.71 0.29
N PHE A 56 2.21 2.82 -0.52
CA PHE A 56 1.92 1.40 -0.50
C PHE A 56 2.53 0.76 0.75
N ALA A 57 1.71 0.05 1.52
CA ALA A 57 2.16 -0.66 2.71
C ALA A 57 2.34 -2.16 2.47
N SER A 58 1.43 -2.77 1.70
CA SER A 58 1.39 -4.21 1.51
C SER A 58 0.45 -4.63 0.38
N PHE A 59 0.51 -5.91 0.02
CA PHE A 59 -0.43 -6.55 -0.89
C PHE A 59 -0.76 -7.99 -0.46
N THR A 60 -1.83 -8.58 -0.99
CA THR A 60 -2.12 -10.00 -0.82
C THR A 60 -1.66 -10.82 -2.03
N ASP A 61 -1.11 -12.00 -1.83
CA ASP A 61 -1.00 -12.97 -2.92
C ASP A 61 -2.37 -13.60 -3.26
N GLY A 62 -2.39 -14.53 -4.22
CA GLY A 62 -3.61 -15.20 -4.67
C GLY A 62 -4.26 -16.12 -3.63
N SER A 63 -3.55 -16.46 -2.54
CA SER A 63 -4.14 -17.15 -1.39
C SER A 63 -4.81 -16.19 -0.39
N GLY A 64 -4.64 -14.89 -0.58
CA GLY A 64 -5.10 -13.86 0.35
C GLY A 64 -4.11 -13.57 1.48
N HIS A 65 -2.91 -14.18 1.45
CA HIS A 65 -1.88 -13.95 2.46
C HIS A 65 -1.20 -12.58 2.25
N TRP A 66 -1.01 -11.84 3.33
CA TRP A 66 -0.45 -10.48 3.28
C TRP A 66 1.07 -10.48 3.24
N HIS A 67 1.63 -9.69 2.32
CA HIS A 67 3.05 -9.39 2.21
C HIS A 67 3.24 -7.88 2.40
N ALA A 68 3.98 -7.50 3.44
CA ALA A 68 4.17 -6.10 3.84
C ALA A 68 5.63 -5.68 3.64
N PHE A 69 5.84 -4.40 3.31
CA PHE A 69 7.19 -3.83 3.31
C PHE A 69 7.78 -3.79 4.73
N PRO A 70 9.11 -3.85 4.88
CA PRO A 70 9.77 -3.78 6.18
C PRO A 70 9.30 -2.60 7.04
N GLY A 71 8.95 -2.88 8.29
CA GLY A 71 8.48 -1.88 9.25
C GLY A 71 6.98 -1.61 9.19
N LEU A 72 6.25 -2.18 8.23
CA LEU A 72 4.80 -2.00 8.05
C LEU A 72 3.97 -3.24 8.43
N GLU A 73 4.60 -4.27 8.99
CA GLU A 73 3.95 -5.51 9.40
C GLU A 73 2.91 -5.28 10.48
N HIS A 74 3.13 -4.29 11.34
CA HIS A 74 2.22 -3.94 12.43
C HIS A 74 0.85 -3.42 11.95
N LEU A 75 0.73 -3.02 10.67
CA LEU A 75 -0.51 -2.52 10.10
C LEU A 75 -1.49 -3.62 9.73
N LEU A 76 -1.02 -4.86 9.56
CA LEU A 76 -1.83 -6.00 9.16
C LEU A 76 -1.56 -7.19 10.06
N ARG A 77 -2.63 -7.83 10.53
CA ARG A 77 -2.48 -9.07 11.30
C ARG A 77 -1.89 -10.13 10.37
N THR A 78 -0.81 -10.78 10.83
CA THR A 78 -0.19 -11.96 10.20
C THR A 78 0.32 -11.75 8.77
N SER A 79 1.13 -10.71 8.53
CA SER A 79 1.84 -10.52 7.25
C SER A 79 3.24 -11.10 7.24
N THR A 80 3.74 -11.50 6.07
CA THR A 80 5.16 -11.79 5.82
C THR A 80 5.89 -10.53 5.37
N THR A 81 7.05 -10.26 5.95
CA THR A 81 7.91 -9.13 5.54
C THR A 81 8.57 -9.41 4.19
N LEU A 82 8.48 -8.45 3.27
CA LEU A 82 9.19 -8.45 2.01
C LEU A 82 10.70 -8.22 2.23
N PRO A 83 11.58 -8.84 1.43
CA PRO A 83 13.03 -8.70 1.60
C PRO A 83 13.61 -7.39 1.03
N PHE A 84 12.76 -6.44 0.61
CA PHE A 84 13.14 -5.17 0.00
C PHE A 84 12.20 -4.05 0.49
N GLY A 85 12.67 -2.80 0.43
CA GLY A 85 11.89 -1.62 0.83
C GLY A 85 10.87 -1.16 -0.21
N SER A 86 10.03 -0.21 0.17
CA SER A 86 8.97 0.37 -0.68
C SER A 86 9.43 1.53 -1.57
N SER A 87 10.68 1.98 -1.44
CA SER A 87 11.18 3.12 -2.20
C SER A 87 11.45 2.75 -3.65
N TYR A 88 11.39 3.72 -4.58
CA TYR A 88 11.81 3.47 -5.96
C TYR A 88 13.29 3.05 -6.06
N SER A 89 14.13 3.46 -5.12
CA SER A 89 15.52 3.00 -5.02
C SER A 89 15.60 1.50 -4.77
N ASP A 90 14.78 0.97 -3.86
CA ASP A 90 14.74 -0.45 -3.54
C ASP A 90 14.04 -1.27 -4.63
N LEU A 91 12.98 -0.73 -5.23
CA LEU A 91 12.12 -1.44 -6.19
C LEU A 91 12.71 -1.48 -7.60
N ILE A 92 13.27 -0.36 -8.07
CA ILE A 92 13.71 -0.20 -9.47
C ILE A 92 15.12 0.40 -9.59
N GLY A 93 15.88 0.50 -8.49
CA GLY A 93 17.22 1.07 -8.49
C GLY A 93 17.25 2.61 -8.59
N GLY A 94 16.11 3.28 -8.41
CA GLY A 94 16.03 4.74 -8.30
C GLY A 94 14.97 5.36 -9.19
N LEU A 95 14.56 6.59 -8.84
CA LEU A 95 13.53 7.34 -9.57
C LEU A 95 13.88 7.58 -11.04
N VAL A 96 15.17 7.66 -11.37
CA VAL A 96 15.67 7.84 -12.75
C VAL A 96 15.24 6.71 -13.69
N ASN A 97 14.95 5.52 -13.17
CA ASN A 97 14.53 4.36 -13.96
C ASN A 97 13.01 4.31 -14.19
N LEU A 98 12.24 5.18 -13.52
CA LEU A 98 10.77 5.20 -13.60
C LEU A 98 10.23 5.45 -15.03
N PRO A 99 10.79 6.38 -15.84
CA PRO A 99 10.29 6.62 -17.19
C PRO A 99 10.44 5.41 -18.13
N GLY A 100 11.40 4.53 -17.87
CA GLY A 100 11.65 3.32 -18.66
C GLY A 100 10.86 2.09 -18.18
N MET A 101 10.04 2.22 -17.13
CA MET A 101 9.35 1.09 -16.54
C MET A 101 8.19 0.63 -17.45
N PRO A 102 8.12 -0.66 -17.83
CA PRO A 102 7.00 -1.17 -18.60
C PRO A 102 5.73 -1.11 -17.76
N LEU A 103 4.72 -0.40 -18.26
CA LEU A 103 3.39 -0.36 -17.67
C LEU A 103 2.47 -1.36 -18.38
N GLY A 104 1.73 -2.15 -17.63
CA GLY A 104 0.87 -3.17 -18.20
C GLY A 104 -0.07 -3.81 -17.19
N ARG A 105 -0.97 -4.64 -17.71
CA ARG A 105 -2.00 -5.33 -16.92
C ARG A 105 -1.48 -6.56 -16.16
N GLU A 106 -0.24 -6.97 -16.44
CA GLU A 106 0.36 -8.17 -15.83
C GLU A 106 0.71 -7.98 -14.35
N ALA A 107 0.76 -6.74 -13.84
CA ALA A 107 1.11 -6.46 -12.45
C ALA A 107 0.22 -7.20 -11.44
N ILE A 108 -1.10 -7.27 -11.69
CA ILE A 108 -2.04 -7.98 -10.80
C ILE A 108 -1.72 -9.48 -10.76
N ARG A 109 -1.45 -10.07 -11.93
CA ARG A 109 -1.08 -11.49 -12.03
C ARG A 109 0.22 -11.77 -11.28
N VAL A 110 1.22 -10.90 -11.41
CA VAL A 110 2.50 -11.04 -10.71
C VAL A 110 2.31 -10.97 -9.19
N LEU A 111 1.52 -10.02 -8.69
CA LEU A 111 1.22 -9.92 -7.25
C LEU A 111 0.44 -11.14 -6.74
N ALA A 112 -0.57 -11.59 -7.49
CA ALA A 112 -1.35 -12.78 -7.14
C ALA A 112 -0.50 -14.08 -7.17
N ALA A 113 0.47 -14.17 -8.07
CA ALA A 113 1.37 -15.32 -8.19
C ALA A 113 2.57 -15.27 -7.22
N TYR A 114 2.72 -14.22 -6.41
CA TYR A 114 3.86 -14.06 -5.52
C TYR A 114 3.96 -15.19 -4.51
N ARG A 115 5.18 -15.73 -4.34
CA ARG A 115 5.52 -16.75 -3.34
C ARG A 115 6.78 -16.32 -2.61
N SER A 116 6.73 -16.30 -1.28
CA SER A 116 7.89 -16.05 -0.43
C SER A 116 8.96 -17.14 -0.67
N GLY A 117 10.20 -16.71 -0.93
CA GLY A 117 11.31 -17.62 -1.25
C GLY A 117 11.57 -17.86 -2.74
N ALA A 118 10.76 -17.28 -3.64
CA ALA A 118 11.18 -17.13 -5.04
C ALA A 118 12.36 -16.15 -5.07
N ALA A 119 13.56 -16.70 -5.27
CA ALA A 119 14.81 -15.95 -5.21
C ALA A 119 14.73 -14.70 -6.11
N TRP A 120 14.73 -13.53 -5.47
CA TRP A 120 15.03 -12.27 -6.13
C TRP A 120 16.47 -12.34 -6.61
N SER A 121 16.67 -12.86 -7.82
CA SER A 121 17.97 -12.87 -8.49
C SER A 121 18.29 -11.42 -8.85
N ARG A 122 19.11 -10.80 -8.02
CA ARG A 122 19.69 -9.48 -8.25
C ARG A 122 20.48 -9.58 -9.57
N SER A 123 19.91 -9.13 -10.70
CA SER A 123 20.69 -8.94 -11.93
C SER A 123 21.60 -7.72 -11.73
N SER A 124 22.66 -7.91 -10.96
CA SER A 124 23.80 -7.02 -10.92
C SER A 124 24.82 -7.51 -11.95
N GLY A 125 25.11 -6.67 -12.94
CA GLY A 125 26.22 -6.84 -13.87
C GLY A 125 25.75 -6.73 -15.32
N ARG A 126 26.29 -5.84 -16.14
CA ARG A 126 27.47 -4.97 -16.00
C ARG A 126 27.32 -3.86 -17.03
#